data_AF-A0A6J6IZ41-F1
#
_entry.id   AF-A0A6J6IZ41-F1
#
_cell.length_a   1.000
_cell.length_b   1.000
_cell.length_c   1.000
_cell.angle_alpha   90.00
_cell.angle_beta   90.00
_cell.angle_gamma   90.00
#
_symmetry.space_group_name_H-M   'P 1'
#
loop_
_entity.id
_entity.type
_entity.pdbx_description
1 polymer ?
#
loop_
_entity_poly.entity_id
_entity_poly.type
_entity_poly.pdbx_seq_one_letter_code
_entity_poly.pdbx_strand_id
1 'polypeptide(L)'
;MIQPLLQWSWISSVPLAIAKRSSNPSFAVANGQFFAVKKSALMKSGGYSSIKAEVLDDMQMARVLLRNKFKGTVGNGALIAQCHMYSSWSELRNGYAKSLWKGFGGVFGSIIAIALLVLTGIIPIVSVALGSSLGWFAFEAVLISRLISAKITRANLFDSLLHPISSVLLIYLIIYSWLMRGRIQWKGRAV
;
A
#
# COMPACT_ATOMS: atom_id res chain seq x y z
N MET A 1 0.17 10.16 8.43
CA MET A 1 -0.45 10.56 7.14
C MET A 1 -0.30 9.53 6.00
N ILE A 2 0.90 9.30 5.44
CA ILE A 2 1.08 8.45 4.24
C ILE A 2 0.91 6.95 4.54
N GLN A 3 1.49 6.44 5.62
CA GLN A 3 1.43 5.03 5.97
C GLN A 3 -0.01 4.59 6.30
N PRO A 4 -0.81 5.38 7.06
CA PRO A 4 -2.23 5.06 7.25
C PRO A 4 -3.05 5.11 5.95
N LEU A 5 -2.62 5.85 4.92
CA LEU A 5 -3.28 5.83 3.61
C LEU A 5 -3.13 4.47 2.92
N LEU A 6 -1.96 3.83 3.02
CA LEU A 6 -1.76 2.47 2.51
C LEU A 6 -2.62 1.43 3.25
N GLN A 7 -2.73 1.55 4.58
CA GLN A 7 -3.58 0.66 5.37
C GLN A 7 -5.05 0.78 4.96
N TRP A 8 -5.52 2.02 4.80
CA TRP A 8 -6.87 2.30 4.32
C TRP A 8 -7.09 1.75 2.91
N SER A 9 -6.15 1.92 1.99
CA SER A 9 -6.32 1.47 0.61
C SER A 9 -6.49 -0.05 0.54
N TRP A 10 -5.78 -0.83 1.37
CA TRP A 10 -5.97 -2.28 1.42
C TRP A 10 -7.34 -2.66 1.97
N ILE A 11 -7.78 -2.02 3.05
CA ILE A 11 -9.08 -2.29 3.68
C ILE A 11 -10.23 -1.93 2.73
N SER A 12 -10.08 -0.86 1.93
CA SER A 12 -11.14 -0.39 1.04
C SER A 12 -11.15 -1.05 -0.34
N SER A 13 -10.01 -1.51 -0.85
CA SER A 13 -9.90 -2.04 -2.22
C SER A 13 -9.73 -3.56 -2.32
N VAL A 14 -9.28 -4.23 -1.25
CA VAL A 14 -9.00 -5.67 -1.29
C VAL A 14 -10.12 -6.43 -0.61
N PRO A 15 -10.81 -7.36 -1.29
CA PRO A 15 -11.83 -8.20 -0.66
C PRO A 15 -11.15 -9.26 0.22
N LEU A 16 -10.71 -8.87 1.42
CA LEU A 16 -9.85 -9.69 2.30
C LEU A 16 -10.43 -11.07 2.63
N ALA A 17 -11.76 -11.19 2.73
CA ALA A 17 -12.43 -12.47 2.94
C ALA A 17 -12.25 -13.44 1.76
N ILE A 18 -12.28 -12.91 0.53
CA ILE A 18 -12.04 -13.67 -0.70
C ILE A 18 -10.54 -13.96 -0.84
N ALA A 19 -9.70 -12.94 -0.62
CA ALA A 19 -8.24 -13.04 -0.69
C ALA A 19 -7.71 -14.17 0.21
N LYS A 20 -8.21 -14.27 1.45
CA LYS A 20 -7.85 -15.32 2.42
C LYS A 20 -8.05 -16.75 1.90
N ARG A 21 -9.03 -16.95 1.01
CA ARG A 21 -9.40 -18.28 0.48
C ARG A 21 -8.83 -18.55 -0.91
N SER A 22 -8.27 -17.52 -1.57
CA SER A 22 -7.76 -17.58 -2.93
C SER A 22 -6.27 -17.90 -2.97
N SER A 23 -5.82 -18.49 -4.08
CA SER A 23 -4.42 -18.64 -4.45
C SER A 23 -4.04 -17.74 -5.63
N ASN A 24 -4.92 -16.82 -6.03
CA ASN A 24 -4.65 -15.90 -7.13
C ASN A 24 -3.58 -14.88 -6.71
N PRO A 25 -2.41 -14.82 -7.39
CA PRO A 25 -1.33 -13.89 -7.04
C PRO A 25 -1.72 -12.41 -7.11
N SER A 26 -2.79 -12.05 -7.83
CA SER A 26 -3.32 -10.68 -7.86
C SER A 26 -3.92 -10.24 -6.52
N PHE A 27 -4.26 -11.17 -5.63
CA PHE A 27 -4.67 -10.88 -4.25
C PHE A 27 -3.49 -10.84 -3.26
N ALA A 28 -2.25 -10.94 -3.74
CA ALA A 28 -1.08 -10.83 -2.87
C ALA A 28 -0.99 -9.43 -2.25
N VAL A 29 -1.21 -9.37 -0.94
CA VAL A 29 -0.95 -8.21 -0.11
C VAL A 29 -0.06 -8.66 1.02
N ALA A 30 1.03 -7.94 1.23
CA ALA A 30 1.96 -8.18 2.31
C ALA A 30 2.56 -6.85 2.77
N ASN A 31 3.01 -6.84 4.03
CA ASN A 31 3.77 -5.75 4.61
C ASN A 31 4.97 -6.35 5.35
N GLY A 32 6.18 -6.00 4.90
CA GLY A 32 7.43 -6.51 5.41
C GLY A 32 7.73 -6.13 6.86
N GLN A 33 6.97 -5.20 7.45
CA GLN A 33 7.09 -4.85 8.86
C GLN A 33 6.79 -6.02 9.79
N PHE A 34 5.87 -6.91 9.40
CA PHE A 34 5.57 -8.13 10.15
C PHE A 34 4.99 -9.20 9.22
N PHE A 35 5.81 -10.20 8.90
CA PHE A 35 5.45 -11.28 7.97
C PHE A 35 5.67 -12.65 8.60
N ALA A 36 4.59 -13.41 8.78
CA ALA A 36 4.64 -14.77 9.31
C ALA A 36 4.26 -15.79 8.24
N VAL A 37 5.07 -16.84 8.10
CA VAL A 37 4.88 -17.91 7.12
C VAL A 37 5.21 -19.27 7.73
N LYS A 38 4.44 -20.30 7.37
CA LYS A 38 4.78 -21.69 7.74
C LYS A 38 6.10 -22.09 7.08
N LYS A 39 7.07 -22.57 7.87
CA LYS A 39 8.38 -23.03 7.39
C LYS A 39 8.26 -24.00 6.22
N SER A 40 7.35 -24.97 6.29
CA SER A 40 7.13 -25.96 5.22
C SER A 40 6.65 -25.33 3.91
N ALA A 41 5.80 -24.29 3.96
CA ALA A 41 5.35 -23.56 2.79
C ALA A 41 6.49 -22.72 2.19
N LEU A 42 7.24 -22.01 3.03
CA LEU A 42 8.40 -21.22 2.60
C LEU A 42 9.44 -22.09 1.87
N MET A 43 9.76 -23.25 2.42
CA MET A 43 10.72 -24.18 1.81
C MET A 43 10.20 -24.75 0.49
N LYS A 44 8.93 -25.17 0.42
CA LYS A 44 8.31 -25.66 -0.83
C LYS A 44 8.25 -24.60 -1.92
N SER A 45 8.20 -23.33 -1.55
CA SER A 45 8.24 -22.18 -2.46
C SER A 45 9.65 -21.74 -2.86
N GLY A 46 10.70 -22.46 -2.46
CA GLY A 46 12.09 -22.13 -2.79
C GLY A 46 12.72 -21.04 -1.91
N GLY A 47 12.06 -20.66 -0.81
CA GLY A 47 12.57 -19.69 0.16
C GLY A 47 12.85 -18.30 -0.41
N TYR A 48 13.57 -17.47 0.36
CA TYR A 48 13.94 -16.11 -0.05
C TYR A 48 14.94 -16.07 -1.22
N SER A 49 15.62 -17.18 -1.52
CA SER A 49 16.46 -17.32 -2.72
C SER A 49 15.66 -17.06 -4.00
N SER A 50 14.39 -17.46 -4.05
CA SER A 50 13.52 -17.27 -5.22
C SER A 50 13.22 -15.79 -5.55
N ILE A 51 13.43 -14.89 -4.60
CA ILE A 51 13.12 -13.46 -4.70
C ILE A 51 14.31 -12.55 -4.37
N LYS A 52 15.54 -13.08 -4.40
CA LYS A 52 16.77 -12.33 -4.04
C LYS A 52 16.98 -11.04 -4.86
N ALA A 53 16.48 -11.02 -6.09
CA ALA A 53 16.54 -9.87 -7.00
C ALA A 53 15.42 -8.83 -6.76
N GLU A 54 14.45 -9.14 -5.90
CA GLU A 54 13.26 -8.32 -5.70
C GLU A 54 13.50 -7.20 -4.67
N VAL A 55 12.95 -6.02 -4.96
CA VAL A 55 13.00 -4.85 -4.05
C VAL A 55 11.92 -4.94 -2.98
N LEU A 56 10.75 -5.42 -3.36
CA LEU A 56 9.60 -5.68 -2.48
C LEU A 56 9.56 -7.17 -2.16
N ASP A 57 10.48 -7.60 -1.30
CA ASP A 57 10.65 -9.01 -0.95
C ASP A 57 9.40 -9.60 -0.29
N ASP A 58 8.75 -8.86 0.60
CA ASP A 58 7.48 -9.19 1.25
C ASP A 58 6.35 -9.53 0.26
N MET A 59 6.02 -8.61 -0.64
CA MET A 59 4.95 -8.74 -1.61
C MET A 59 5.28 -9.83 -2.64
N GLN A 60 6.54 -9.95 -3.03
CA GLN A 60 6.96 -10.97 -3.99
C GLN A 60 6.98 -12.36 -3.36
N MET A 61 7.39 -12.49 -2.09
CA MET A 61 7.25 -13.73 -1.33
C MET A 61 5.78 -14.15 -1.24
N ALA A 62 4.88 -13.22 -0.92
CA ALA A 62 3.44 -13.49 -0.90
C ALA A 62 2.93 -13.98 -2.26
N ARG A 63 3.34 -13.34 -3.36
CA ARG A 63 2.98 -13.80 -4.72
C ARG A 63 3.53 -15.19 -5.03
N VAL A 64 4.77 -15.50 -4.66
CA VAL A 64 5.37 -16.84 -4.86
C VAL A 64 4.60 -17.90 -4.07
N LEU A 65 4.24 -17.62 -2.81
CA LEU A 65 3.43 -18.54 -1.99
C LEU A 65 2.07 -18.81 -2.63
N LEU A 66 1.37 -17.77 -3.10
CA LEU A 66 0.07 -17.91 -3.78
C LEU A 66 0.21 -18.70 -5.10
N ARG A 67 1.25 -18.45 -5.91
CA ARG A 67 1.54 -19.24 -7.12
C ARG A 67 1.73 -20.73 -6.82
N ASN A 68 2.34 -21.05 -5.69
CA ASN A 68 2.51 -22.42 -5.19
C ASN A 68 1.24 -22.99 -4.50
N LYS A 69 0.07 -22.39 -4.74
CA LYS A 69 -1.24 -22.81 -4.22
C LYS A 69 -1.40 -22.72 -2.70
N PHE A 70 -0.46 -22.08 -1.99
CA PHE A 70 -0.69 -21.70 -0.61
C PHE A 70 -1.68 -20.54 -0.53
N LYS A 71 -2.17 -20.28 0.69
CA LYS A 71 -3.16 -19.24 0.98
C LYS A 71 -2.68 -18.40 2.15
N GLY A 72 -3.02 -17.12 2.13
CA GLY A 72 -2.63 -16.17 3.15
C GLY A 72 -3.49 -14.93 3.07
N THR A 73 -3.41 -14.08 4.09
CA THR A 73 -4.07 -12.79 4.11
C THR A 73 -3.33 -11.85 5.05
N VAL A 74 -3.63 -10.56 4.96
CA VAL A 74 -3.24 -9.59 5.98
C VAL A 74 -4.23 -9.64 7.15
N GLY A 75 -3.69 -9.54 8.36
CA GLY A 75 -4.45 -9.46 9.60
C GLY A 75 -4.20 -8.15 10.32
N ASN A 76 -5.11 -7.76 11.21
CA ASN A 76 -4.89 -6.62 12.08
C ASN A 76 -3.89 -6.98 13.18
N GLY A 77 -2.66 -6.45 13.09
CA GLY A 77 -1.60 -6.64 14.07
C GLY A 77 -1.41 -5.49 15.05
N ALA A 78 -2.35 -4.52 15.13
CA ALA A 78 -2.17 -3.28 15.89
C ALA A 78 -1.92 -3.46 17.40
N LEU A 79 -2.28 -4.62 17.96
CA LEU A 79 -2.00 -4.98 19.37
C LEU A 79 -0.74 -5.84 19.55
N ILE A 80 -0.14 -6.30 18.44
CA ILE A 80 0.95 -7.28 18.45
C ILE A 80 2.29 -6.59 18.21
N ALA A 81 2.33 -5.62 17.28
CA ALA A 81 3.55 -4.92 16.92
C ALA A 81 3.27 -3.48 16.50
N GLN A 82 4.24 -2.61 16.74
CA GLN A 82 4.29 -1.24 16.22
C GLN A 82 5.56 -1.07 15.40
N CYS A 83 5.48 -0.30 14.31
CA CYS A 83 6.63 -0.04 13.45
C CYS A 83 6.70 1.43 13.10
N HIS A 84 7.85 2.04 13.41
CA HIS A 84 8.22 3.34 12.90
C HIS A 84 9.09 3.13 11.66
N MET A 85 8.53 3.38 10.47
CA MET A 85 9.17 2.99 9.21
C MET A 85 10.25 3.97 8.74
N TYR A 86 10.05 5.26 8.97
CA TYR A 86 10.93 6.33 8.51
C TYR A 86 10.95 7.46 9.52
N SER A 87 12.13 7.98 9.83
CA SER A 87 12.32 9.06 10.81
C SER A 87 12.40 10.45 10.18
N SER A 88 12.49 10.53 8.85
CA SER A 88 12.56 11.79 8.11
C SER A 88 11.84 11.73 6.76
N TRP A 89 11.52 12.91 6.21
CA TRP A 89 10.98 13.02 4.86
C TRP A 89 11.94 12.45 3.80
N SER A 90 13.25 12.66 3.97
CA SER A 90 14.26 12.14 3.04
C SER A 90 14.26 10.61 3.02
N GLU A 91 14.23 9.97 4.18
CA GLU A 91 14.12 8.52 4.32
C GLU A 91 12.82 7.99 3.70
N LEU A 92 11.69 8.64 4.00
CA LEU A 92 10.39 8.26 3.45
C LEU A 92 10.40 8.35 1.92
N ARG A 93 10.82 9.48 1.37
CA ARG A 93 10.88 9.71 -0.07
C ARG A 93 11.76 8.66 -0.74
N ASN A 94 12.96 8.42 -0.23
CA ASN A 94 13.88 7.42 -0.81
C ASN A 94 13.32 5.99 -0.68
N GLY A 95 12.68 5.68 0.45
CA GLY A 95 12.05 4.39 0.72
C GLY A 95 10.86 4.08 -0.19
N TYR A 96 10.06 5.09 -0.53
CA TYR A 96 8.97 4.94 -1.50
C TYR A 96 9.49 4.98 -2.95
N ALA A 97 10.47 5.82 -3.23
CA ALA A 97 11.02 5.96 -4.57
C ALA A 97 11.63 4.67 -5.11
N LYS A 98 12.23 3.83 -4.25
CA LYS A 98 12.76 2.52 -4.64
C LYS A 98 11.67 1.49 -5.01
N SER A 99 10.44 1.67 -4.55
CA SER A 99 9.45 0.58 -4.47
C SER A 99 8.14 0.82 -5.21
N LEU A 100 7.60 2.04 -5.24
CA LEU A 100 6.24 2.30 -5.73
C LEU A 100 6.06 2.01 -7.23
N TRP A 101 7.10 2.20 -8.05
CA TRP A 101 7.05 1.85 -9.47
C TRP A 101 6.72 0.37 -9.71
N LYS A 102 7.08 -0.51 -8.77
CA LYS A 102 6.78 -1.95 -8.80
C LYS A 102 5.62 -2.34 -7.89
N GLY A 103 5.33 -1.52 -6.86
CA GLY A 103 4.33 -1.79 -5.82
C GLY A 103 2.93 -2.06 -6.37
N PHE A 104 2.51 -1.34 -7.40
CA PHE A 104 1.19 -1.49 -8.01
C PHE A 104 1.15 -2.43 -9.23
N GLY A 105 2.18 -3.25 -9.44
CA GLY A 105 2.19 -4.21 -10.56
C GLY A 105 2.53 -3.57 -11.92
N GLY A 106 3.29 -2.47 -11.92
CA GLY A 106 3.77 -1.79 -13.12
C GLY A 106 2.99 -0.53 -13.47
N VAL A 107 3.15 -0.05 -14.72
CA VAL A 107 2.60 1.24 -15.18
C VAL A 107 1.09 1.28 -15.06
N PHE A 108 0.41 0.25 -15.59
CA PHE A 108 -1.05 0.19 -15.60
C PHE A 108 -1.66 0.25 -14.18
N GLY A 109 -1.15 -0.55 -13.25
CA GLY A 109 -1.65 -0.49 -11.87
C GLY A 109 -1.26 0.80 -11.14
N SER A 110 -0.14 1.44 -11.50
CA SER A 110 0.21 2.78 -11.00
C SER A 110 -0.80 3.84 -11.47
N ILE A 111 -1.24 3.78 -12.74
CA ILE A 111 -2.27 4.67 -13.28
C ILE A 111 -3.60 4.46 -12.54
N ILE A 112 -4.01 3.21 -12.32
CA ILE A 112 -5.23 2.91 -11.55
C ILE A 112 -5.13 3.46 -10.12
N ALA A 113 -3.98 3.25 -9.46
CA ALA A 113 -3.76 3.78 -8.11
C ALA A 113 -3.86 5.31 -8.08
N ILE A 114 -3.23 6.01 -9.04
CA ILE A 114 -3.33 7.46 -9.17
C ILE A 114 -4.78 7.88 -9.41
N ALA A 115 -5.50 7.23 -10.32
CA ALA A 115 -6.90 7.56 -10.63
C ALA A 115 -7.80 7.42 -9.38
N LEU A 116 -7.62 6.37 -8.58
CA LEU A 116 -8.35 6.19 -7.33
C LEU A 116 -8.00 7.25 -6.28
N LEU A 117 -6.72 7.65 -6.19
CA LEU A 117 -6.29 8.73 -5.28
C LEU A 117 -6.86 10.08 -5.72
N VAL A 118 -6.94 10.36 -7.02
CA VAL A 118 -7.59 11.56 -7.57
C VAL A 118 -9.08 11.53 -7.27
N LEU A 119 -9.75 10.40 -7.56
CA LEU A 119 -11.19 10.22 -7.38
C LEU A 119 -11.63 10.36 -5.92
N THR A 120 -10.82 9.88 -4.98
CA THR A 120 -11.18 9.89 -3.55
C THR A 120 -10.57 11.05 -2.78
N GLY A 121 -9.45 11.60 -3.24
CA GLY A 121 -8.69 12.63 -2.52
C GLY A 121 -8.84 14.04 -3.08
N ILE A 122 -8.99 14.19 -4.41
CA ILE A 122 -8.95 15.49 -5.08
C ILE A 122 -10.34 15.90 -5.56
N ILE A 123 -11.02 15.02 -6.32
CA ILE A 123 -12.33 15.30 -6.91
C ILE A 123 -13.36 15.75 -5.85
N PRO A 124 -13.50 15.12 -4.67
CA PRO A 124 -14.52 15.54 -3.70
C PRO A 124 -14.33 16.99 -3.25
N ILE A 125 -13.08 17.42 -3.01
CA ILE A 125 -12.79 18.79 -2.56
C ILE A 125 -12.93 19.82 -3.65
N VAL A 126 -12.47 19.49 -4.86
CA VAL A 126 -12.69 20.37 -6.02
C VAL A 126 -14.19 20.56 -6.24
N SER A 127 -14.98 19.49 -6.18
CA SER A 127 -16.44 19.56 -6.28
C SER A 127 -17.09 20.40 -5.18
N VAL A 128 -16.63 20.28 -3.93
CA VAL A 128 -17.07 21.14 -2.82
C VAL A 128 -16.74 22.60 -3.10
N ALA A 129 -15.52 22.90 -3.54
CA ALA A 129 -15.09 24.26 -3.86
C ALA A 129 -15.88 24.88 -5.03
N LEU A 130 -16.37 24.05 -5.95
CA LEU A 130 -17.26 24.44 -7.05
C LEU A 130 -18.75 24.51 -6.64
N GLY A 131 -19.08 24.35 -5.35
CA GLY A 131 -20.44 24.49 -4.82
C GLY A 131 -21.32 23.23 -4.95
N SER A 132 -20.74 22.07 -5.27
CA SER A 132 -21.51 20.83 -5.40
C SER A 132 -21.82 20.19 -4.04
N SER A 133 -23.11 19.97 -3.75
CA SER A 133 -23.56 19.20 -2.59
C SER A 133 -23.11 17.74 -2.64
N LEU A 134 -23.01 17.15 -3.84
CA LEU A 134 -22.50 15.79 -4.01
C LEU A 134 -21.02 15.67 -3.61
N GLY A 135 -20.25 16.76 -3.77
CA GLY A 135 -18.87 16.83 -3.29
C GLY A 135 -18.75 16.62 -1.79
N TRP A 136 -19.68 17.18 -1.00
CA TRP A 136 -19.73 17.00 0.45
C TRP A 136 -19.99 15.55 0.84
N PHE A 137 -21.02 14.92 0.25
CA PHE A 137 -21.32 13.51 0.52
C PHE A 137 -20.15 12.59 0.16
N ALA A 138 -19.47 12.84 -0.97
CA ALA A 138 -18.30 12.07 -1.37
C ALA A 138 -17.13 12.26 -0.39
N PHE A 139 -16.88 13.49 0.05
CA PHE A 139 -15.84 13.81 1.02
C PHE A 139 -16.13 13.15 2.38
N GLU A 140 -17.36 13.24 2.88
CA GLU A 140 -17.79 12.61 4.13
C GLU A 140 -17.67 11.09 4.07
N ALA A 141 -18.09 10.45 2.98
CA ALA A 141 -17.96 9.00 2.79
C ALA A 141 -16.49 8.56 2.87
N VAL A 142 -15.59 9.29 2.19
CA VAL A 142 -14.15 9.02 2.26
C VAL A 142 -13.62 9.24 3.67
N LEU A 143 -13.99 10.34 4.32
CA LEU A 143 -13.56 10.65 5.69
C LEU A 143 -13.99 9.57 6.68
N ILE A 144 -15.26 9.14 6.64
CA ILE A 144 -15.78 8.06 7.50
C ILE A 144 -15.02 6.76 7.24
N SER A 145 -14.79 6.39 5.97
CA SER A 145 -14.02 5.19 5.65
C SER A 145 -12.59 5.25 6.17
N ARG A 146 -11.95 6.42 6.13
CA ARG A 146 -10.61 6.68 6.68
C ARG A 146 -10.62 6.57 8.20
N LEU A 147 -11.63 7.10 8.87
CA LEU A 147 -11.78 7.02 10.34
C LEU A 147 -12.00 5.58 10.80
N ILE A 148 -12.84 4.82 10.09
CA ILE A 148 -13.04 3.39 10.36
C ILE A 148 -11.71 2.64 10.24
N SER A 149 -10.98 2.85 9.13
CA SER A 149 -9.66 2.23 8.93
C SER A 149 -8.69 2.60 10.05
N ALA A 150 -8.57 3.89 10.40
CA ALA A 150 -7.67 4.35 11.45
C ALA A 150 -8.04 3.78 12.83
N LYS A 151 -9.35 3.66 13.15
CA LYS A 151 -9.81 3.03 14.38
C LYS A 151 -9.46 1.54 14.43
N ILE A 152 -9.65 0.82 13.32
CA ILE A 152 -9.29 -0.61 13.22
C ILE A 152 -7.78 -0.78 13.40
N THR A 153 -6.97 0.02 12.71
CA THR A 153 -5.50 -0.12 12.72
C THR A 153 -4.81 0.63 13.86
N ARG A 154 -5.57 1.30 14.72
CA ARG A 154 -5.08 2.19 15.79
C ARG A 154 -4.13 3.29 15.27
N ALA A 155 -4.33 3.72 14.03
CA ALA A 155 -3.63 4.87 13.48
C ALA A 155 -4.21 6.18 14.05
N ASN A 156 -3.46 7.28 13.90
CA ASN A 156 -3.93 8.60 14.32
C ASN A 156 -5.16 9.01 13.49
N LEU A 157 -6.30 9.29 14.17
CA LEU A 157 -7.55 9.70 13.53
C LEU A 157 -7.43 11.04 12.79
N PHE A 158 -6.55 11.94 13.23
CA PHE A 158 -6.32 13.22 12.57
C PHE A 158 -5.78 13.05 11.14
N ASP A 159 -5.09 11.94 10.85
CA ASP A 159 -4.63 11.63 9.50
C ASP A 159 -5.80 11.41 8.51
N SER A 160 -7.01 11.12 8.99
CA SER A 160 -8.19 10.94 8.15
C SER A 160 -8.65 12.26 7.51
N LEU A 161 -8.57 13.38 8.24
CA LEU A 161 -8.88 14.72 7.73
C LEU A 161 -7.90 15.15 6.63
N LEU A 162 -6.67 14.63 6.71
CA LEU A 162 -5.59 14.95 5.78
C LEU A 162 -5.53 13.99 4.59
N HIS A 163 -6.61 13.24 4.31
CA HIS A 163 -6.74 12.37 3.14
C HIS A 163 -6.41 13.06 1.80
N PRO A 164 -6.84 14.31 1.53
CA PRO A 164 -6.53 15.01 0.28
C PRO A 164 -5.03 15.24 0.12
N ILE A 165 -4.41 15.76 1.18
CA ILE A 165 -2.97 16.02 1.23
C ILE A 165 -2.18 14.72 1.11
N SER A 166 -2.62 13.67 1.81
CA SER A 166 -2.00 12.34 1.75
C SER A 166 -2.09 11.75 0.33
N SER A 167 -3.22 11.96 -0.36
CA SER A 167 -3.42 11.53 -1.75
C SER A 167 -2.47 12.27 -2.70
N VAL A 168 -2.36 13.59 -2.60
CA VAL A 168 -1.42 14.39 -3.40
C VAL A 168 0.02 13.95 -3.17
N LEU A 169 0.43 13.77 -1.90
CA LEU A 169 1.77 13.31 -1.55
C LEU A 169 2.07 11.90 -2.09
N LEU A 170 1.11 10.98 -2.01
CA LEU A 170 1.30 9.63 -2.53
C LEU A 170 1.36 9.62 -4.07
N ILE A 171 0.55 10.42 -4.75
CA ILE A 171 0.64 10.61 -6.21
C ILE A 171 2.04 11.12 -6.58
N TYR A 172 2.52 12.15 -5.89
CA TYR A 172 3.89 12.66 -6.06
C TYR A 172 4.94 11.55 -5.88
N LEU A 173 4.83 10.74 -4.83
CA LEU A 173 5.79 9.66 -4.57
C LEU A 173 5.74 8.55 -5.63
N ILE A 174 4.56 8.23 -6.17
CA ILE A 174 4.41 7.27 -7.28
C ILE A 174 5.15 7.79 -8.51
N ILE A 175 4.89 9.04 -8.90
CA ILE A 175 5.53 9.67 -10.06
C ILE A 175 7.04 9.75 -9.85
N TYR A 176 7.48 10.22 -8.67
CA TYR A 176 8.89 10.32 -8.31
C TYR A 176 9.58 8.95 -8.37
N SER A 177 8.94 7.89 -7.90
CA SER A 177 9.46 6.53 -7.98
C SER A 177 9.69 6.07 -9.43
N TRP A 178 8.77 6.40 -10.34
CA TRP A 178 8.94 6.10 -11.77
C TRP A 178 10.08 6.89 -12.41
N LEU A 179 10.21 8.18 -12.08
CA LEU A 179 11.26 9.05 -12.61
C LEU A 179 12.66 8.66 -12.12
N MET A 180 12.75 8.15 -10.90
CA MET A 180 14.01 7.78 -10.26
C MET A 180 14.41 6.32 -10.44
N ARG A 181 13.59 5.53 -11.15
CA ARG A 181 13.89 4.14 -11.47
C ARG A 181 15.22 4.02 -12.22
N GLY A 182 16.08 3.11 -11.77
CA GLY A 182 17.43 2.90 -12.28
C GLY A 182 18.46 3.91 -11.78
N ARG A 183 18.05 4.95 -11.05
CA ARG A 183 18.94 5.94 -10.44
C ARG A 183 19.11 5.76 -8.94
N ILE A 184 18.23 4.99 -8.30
CA ILE A 184 18.26 4.75 -6.86
C ILE A 184 19.11 3.52 -6.56
N GLN A 185 20.02 3.66 -5.60
CA GLN A 185 20.80 2.54 -5.09
C GLN A 185 20.07 1.90 -3.90
N TRP A 186 19.84 0.60 -3.98
CA TRP A 186 19.29 -0.21 -2.90
C TRP A 186 20.13 -1.45 -2.67
N LYS A 187 20.69 -1.59 -1.45
CA LYS A 187 21.60 -2.69 -1.07
C LYS A 187 22.74 -2.86 -2.11
N GLY A 188 23.31 -1.75 -2.58
CA GLY A 188 24.41 -1.73 -3.56
C GLY A 188 24.01 -2.02 -5.01
N ARG A 189 22.71 -2.01 -5.35
CA ARG A 189 22.21 -2.24 -6.71
C ARG A 189 21.34 -1.07 -7.18
N ALA A 190 21.43 -0.71 -8.45
CA ALA A 190 20.50 0.23 -9.06
C ALA A 190 19.12 -0.42 -9.23
N VAL A 191 18.06 0.27 -8.79
CA VAL A 191 16.66 -0.19 -8.82
C VAL A 191 15.69 0.84 -9.34
#